data_AF-W9QYJ1-F1
#
_entry.id   AF-W9QYJ1-F1
#
_cell.length_a   1.000
_cell.length_b   1.000
_cell.length_c   1.000
_cell.angle_alpha   90.00
_cell.angle_beta   90.00
_cell.angle_gamma   90.00
#
_symmetry.space_group_name_H-M   'P 1'
#
loop_
_entity.id
_entity.type
_entity.pdbx_description
1 polymer ?
#
loop_
_entity_poly.entity_id
_entity_poly.type
_entity_poly.pdbx_seq_one_letter_code
_entity_poly.pdbx_strand_id
1 'polypeptide(L)'
;MAFFMIIIHMQFDFSHLSISLFSSEVLLSVRGGDESTLNVRSRSMTPRNINMFSLKLEQFSIRIELMLAIYELGWNWDNLELLAQGSLAGHLLECGCQLTGGYFMHPGDKYRDMPFSQLLDLSLPYAEICSNGSVLVAKAEGSGGVLNFSTCAQQLLYEVGDPSAYVTPDVIIDLRDVSFSPQSSCKVLCVGAKPAAGLVPDKLLQLIPKDCGWKGWGEVSYGGHECVKRAKAAEFLVRSWLEEILPGINSRIFSYIIGVDSLKAISTGEDTSSLKSREDHQDIRLRMDGLLELKEHAVQFTREFTALYTNGPAGGGGISVGQKKEIILEKQLVCREHVSWRVAVKRSVVTKSNNLRNSSEELTKRPVLQESLDHILFSEGDTSPAPSGKKIPLYDVAHSRVGDKGNDLNFSLIPHFPSDIERLKLVITPQWVKEAVSALLNKSSFLESNAINERDKWVNEHVKVQIYEVRGIKSLNVVVRNILDGGVNCSRRIDRHGKTISDLILCQQVVLPP
;
A
#
# COMPACT_ATOMS: atom_id res chain seq x y z
N MET A 1 19.06 -0.32 29.78
CA MET A 1 18.27 -0.45 28.53
C MET A 1 16.80 -0.36 28.90
N ALA A 2 16.08 0.67 28.46
CA ALA A 2 14.64 0.81 28.67
C ALA A 2 13.92 0.41 27.38
N PHE A 3 13.03 -0.58 27.45
CA PHE A 3 12.12 -0.94 26.36
C PHE A 3 10.80 -0.24 26.61
N PHE A 4 10.31 0.50 25.62
CA PHE A 4 9.02 1.17 25.71
C PHE A 4 8.00 0.41 24.86
N MET A 5 6.93 -0.07 25.50
CA MET A 5 5.74 -0.56 24.82
C MET A 5 4.76 0.59 24.77
N ILE A 6 4.49 1.12 23.58
CA ILE A 6 3.60 2.26 23.40
C ILE A 6 2.20 1.73 23.08
N ILE A 7 1.27 1.94 24.00
CA ILE A 7 -0.17 1.84 23.73
C ILE A 7 -0.66 3.28 23.53
N ILE A 8 -0.98 3.63 22.29
CA ILE A 8 -1.49 4.97 21.96
C ILE A 8 -2.99 4.98 22.31
N HIS A 9 -3.38 5.77 23.31
CA HIS A 9 -4.78 6.15 23.53
C HIS A 9 -5.00 7.56 22.98
N MET A 10 -5.60 7.66 21.80
CA MET A 10 -6.09 8.93 21.26
C MET A 10 -7.50 9.19 21.80
N GLN A 11 -7.66 10.23 22.61
CA GLN A 11 -8.97 10.74 22.99
C GLN A 11 -9.20 12.06 22.25
N PHE A 12 -10.03 12.02 21.20
CA PHE A 12 -10.49 13.21 20.52
C PHE A 12 -11.75 13.71 21.21
N ASP A 13 -11.69 14.89 21.82
CA ASP A 13 -12.86 15.53 22.40
C ASP A 13 -13.57 16.35 21.32
N PHE A 14 -14.32 15.67 20.45
CA PHE A 14 -15.40 16.29 19.69
C PHE A 14 -16.67 15.97 20.45
N SER A 15 -17.41 17.00 20.83
CA SER A 15 -18.47 16.97 21.85
C SER A 15 -19.59 15.94 21.68
N HIS A 16 -19.63 15.12 20.62
CA HIS A 16 -20.40 13.87 20.57
C HIS A 16 -19.79 12.83 19.60
N LEU A 17 -18.54 12.36 19.80
CA LEU A 17 -18.09 11.06 19.28
C LEU A 17 -16.79 10.59 19.96
N SER A 18 -16.87 9.62 20.87
CA SER A 18 -15.68 8.97 21.42
C SER A 18 -15.22 7.86 20.47
N ILE A 19 -14.13 8.08 19.73
CA ILE A 19 -13.45 7.03 18.96
C ILE A 19 -12.14 6.70 19.70
N SER A 20 -12.04 5.52 20.30
CA SER A 20 -10.76 4.98 20.76
C SER A 20 -10.05 4.33 19.57
N LEU A 21 -8.91 4.86 19.16
CA LEU A 21 -8.08 4.26 18.12
C LEU A 21 -6.92 3.50 18.76
N PHE A 22 -6.84 2.21 18.47
CA PHE A 22 -5.65 1.40 18.74
C PHE A 22 -4.75 1.50 17.50
N SER A 23 -3.68 2.28 17.57
CA SER A 23 -2.61 2.24 16.58
C SER A 23 -1.42 1.44 17.14
N SER A 24 -0.83 0.63 16.26
CA SER A 24 0.42 -0.14 16.36
C SER A 24 1.20 -0.09 17.67
N GLU A 25 1.51 -1.27 18.23
CA GLU A 25 2.56 -1.43 19.24
C GLU A 25 3.93 -1.19 18.58
N VAL A 26 4.51 -0.02 18.83
CA VAL A 26 5.89 0.29 18.42
C VAL A 26 6.79 0.11 19.65
N LEU A 27 7.80 -0.76 19.54
CA LEU A 27 8.71 -1.09 20.63
C LEU A 27 10.06 -0.39 20.43
N LEU A 28 10.19 0.86 20.87
CA LEU A 28 11.44 1.61 20.75
C LEU A 28 12.45 1.19 21.83
N SER A 29 13.71 0.99 21.43
CA SER A 29 14.83 0.69 22.32
C SER A 29 15.88 1.80 22.24
N VAL A 30 16.09 2.50 23.35
CA VAL A 30 17.14 3.53 23.48
C VAL A 30 18.34 2.94 24.24
N ARG A 31 19.52 2.96 23.60
CA ARG A 31 20.79 2.59 24.23
C ARG A 31 21.54 3.83 24.72
N GLY A 32 21.64 3.98 26.05
CA GLY A 32 22.72 4.73 26.68
C GLY A 32 23.98 3.86 26.71
N GLY A 33 25.15 4.46 26.46
CA GLY A 33 26.41 3.75 26.25
C GLY A 33 26.76 2.76 27.37
N ASP A 34 26.85 1.48 26.98
CA ASP A 34 27.94 0.54 27.32
C ASP A 34 27.65 -0.80 26.64
N GLU A 35 28.68 -1.41 26.05
CA GLU A 35 28.58 -2.66 25.28
C GLU A 35 28.17 -3.84 26.18
N SER A 36 26.96 -4.35 25.98
CA SER A 36 26.63 -5.75 26.28
C SER A 36 25.52 -6.25 25.33
N THR A 37 25.79 -7.39 24.69
CA THR A 37 24.85 -8.17 23.88
C THR A 37 23.71 -8.69 24.75
N LEU A 38 22.46 -8.37 24.41
CA LEU A 38 21.27 -8.74 25.18
C LEU A 38 20.19 -9.29 24.25
N ASN A 39 19.84 -10.57 24.48
CA ASN A 39 18.77 -11.32 23.83
C ASN A 39 17.40 -10.72 24.21
N VAL A 40 16.71 -10.11 23.25
CA VAL A 40 15.34 -9.59 23.44
C VAL A 40 14.35 -10.72 23.27
N ARG A 41 13.88 -11.32 24.37
CA ARG A 41 12.67 -12.16 24.35
C ARG A 41 11.45 -11.25 24.39
N SER A 42 11.00 -10.77 23.23
CA SER A 42 9.65 -10.21 23.10
C SER A 42 8.64 -11.35 23.30
N ARG A 43 7.60 -11.12 24.12
CA ARG A 43 6.43 -12.00 24.10
C ARG A 43 5.85 -11.89 22.69
N SER A 44 5.73 -13.02 22.00
CA SER A 44 5.09 -13.12 20.68
C SER A 44 3.62 -12.68 20.79
N MET A 45 3.33 -11.39 20.61
CA MET A 45 1.98 -10.98 20.23
C MET A 45 1.85 -11.29 18.75
N THR A 46 1.10 -12.35 18.45
CA THR A 46 0.85 -12.77 17.07
C THR A 46 0.12 -11.65 16.33
N PRO A 47 0.59 -11.19 15.15
CA PRO A 47 0.01 -10.09 14.37
C PRO A 47 -1.48 -10.25 14.01
N ARG A 48 -2.03 -11.46 14.18
CA ARG A 48 -3.40 -11.86 13.77
C ARG A 48 -4.52 -11.13 14.51
N ASN A 49 -4.23 -10.47 15.64
CA ASN A 49 -5.22 -9.76 16.45
C ASN A 49 -5.21 -8.24 16.25
N ILE A 50 -4.41 -7.72 15.30
CA ILE A 50 -4.45 -6.30 14.97
C ILE A 50 -5.65 -6.07 14.05
N ASN A 51 -6.73 -5.53 14.61
CA ASN A 51 -7.81 -4.98 13.79
C ASN A 51 -7.21 -3.92 12.87
N MET A 52 -7.34 -4.15 11.56
CA MET A 52 -6.82 -3.29 10.50
C MET A 52 -7.65 -1.99 10.39
N PHE A 53 -7.77 -1.23 11.47
CA PHE A 53 -8.09 0.19 11.38
C PHE A 53 -6.79 0.91 11.00
N SER A 54 -6.40 0.73 9.73
CA SER A 54 -5.39 1.58 9.07
C SER A 54 -5.99 2.96 8.87
N LEU A 55 -6.16 3.70 9.96
CA LEU A 55 -6.44 5.12 9.86
C LEU A 55 -5.15 5.78 9.39
N LYS A 56 -5.28 6.48 8.27
CA LYS A 56 -4.29 7.35 7.63
C LYS A 56 -3.83 8.43 8.59
N LEU A 57 -2.99 8.03 9.53
CA LEU A 57 -2.38 8.83 10.59
C LEU A 57 -0.85 8.70 10.51
N GLU A 58 -0.31 8.51 9.31
CA GLU A 58 1.14 8.48 9.02
C GLU A 58 1.84 9.68 9.68
N GLN A 59 1.33 10.86 9.37
CA GLN A 59 1.81 12.10 9.97
C GLN A 59 1.72 12.15 11.51
N PHE A 60 0.75 11.47 12.13
CA PHE A 60 0.64 11.44 13.59
C PHE A 60 1.64 10.47 14.22
N SER A 61 1.87 9.32 13.57
CA SER A 61 2.86 8.33 14.01
C SER A 61 4.24 8.99 14.00
N ILE A 62 4.68 9.50 12.83
CA ILE A 62 5.97 10.21 12.66
C ILE A 62 6.25 11.19 13.81
N ARG A 63 5.25 12.01 14.15
CA ARG A 63 5.38 13.01 15.20
C ARG A 63 5.53 12.41 16.60
N ILE A 64 4.84 11.31 16.92
CA ILE A 64 5.02 10.58 18.18
C ILE A 64 6.46 10.10 18.31
N GLU A 65 7.05 9.52 17.26
CA GLU A 65 8.44 9.06 17.32
C GLU A 65 9.42 10.21 17.55
N LEU A 66 9.21 11.36 16.91
CA LEU A 66 10.01 12.57 17.16
C LEU A 66 9.91 13.03 18.62
N MET A 67 8.70 13.05 19.19
CA MET A 67 8.50 13.49 20.58
C MET A 67 9.22 12.58 21.58
N LEU A 68 9.34 11.28 21.30
CA LEU A 68 10.11 10.36 22.12
C LEU A 68 11.61 10.61 22.02
N ALA A 69 12.13 10.84 20.81
CA ALA A 69 13.53 11.18 20.62
C ALA A 69 13.89 12.49 21.37
N ILE A 70 12.99 13.48 21.35
CA ILE A 70 13.17 14.73 22.10
C ILE A 70 13.15 14.51 23.61
N TYR A 71 12.18 13.73 24.11
CA TYR A 71 12.05 13.48 25.54
C TYR A 71 13.18 12.61 26.12
N GLU A 72 13.55 11.51 25.45
CA GLU A 72 14.52 10.53 25.96
C GLU A 72 15.97 10.83 25.53
N LEU A 73 16.20 11.36 24.32
CA LEU A 73 17.55 11.64 23.81
C LEU A 73 17.96 13.10 23.97
N GLY A 74 17.06 13.97 24.42
CA GLY A 74 17.31 15.40 24.57
C GLY A 74 17.49 16.13 23.24
N TRP A 75 16.91 15.62 22.15
CA TRP A 75 16.92 16.32 20.86
C TRP A 75 16.20 17.67 20.97
N ASN A 76 16.65 18.64 20.17
CA ASN A 76 16.01 19.95 20.08
C ASN A 76 15.09 20.00 18.86
N TRP A 77 13.90 20.57 19.01
CA TRP A 77 12.96 20.86 17.92
C TRP A 77 13.56 21.74 16.81
N ASP A 78 14.56 22.56 17.13
CA ASP A 78 15.23 23.42 16.15
C ASP A 78 16.28 22.66 15.33
N ASN A 79 16.64 21.44 15.71
CA ASN A 79 17.60 20.62 14.96
C ASN A 79 16.89 19.83 13.85
N LEU A 80 16.64 20.51 12.73
CA LEU A 80 15.90 19.95 11.59
C LEU A 80 16.57 18.73 10.95
N GLU A 81 17.89 18.58 11.05
CA GLU A 81 18.61 17.39 10.57
C GLU A 81 18.21 16.15 11.38
N LEU A 82 18.19 16.28 12.72
CA LEU A 82 17.72 15.20 13.60
C LEU A 82 16.22 14.93 13.39
N LEU A 83 15.40 15.96 13.19
CA LEU A 83 13.97 15.77 12.91
C LEU A 83 13.71 15.07 11.57
N ALA A 84 14.48 15.39 10.52
CA ALA A 84 14.35 14.73 9.23
C ALA A 84 14.72 13.24 9.33
N GLN A 85 15.82 12.95 10.01
CA GLN A 85 16.31 11.59 10.20
C GLN A 85 15.41 10.77 11.16
N GLY A 86 14.86 11.40 12.22
CA GLY A 86 13.87 10.78 13.10
C GLY A 86 12.54 10.52 12.39
N SER A 87 12.10 11.44 11.52
CA SER A 87 10.89 11.24 10.73
C SER A 87 11.04 10.13 9.69
N LEU A 88 12.24 9.92 9.14
CA LEU A 88 12.53 8.73 8.34
C LEU A 88 12.29 7.45 9.14
N ALA A 89 12.72 7.40 10.40
CA ALA A 89 12.46 6.26 11.27
C ALA A 89 10.96 6.05 11.45
N GLY A 90 10.20 7.10 11.78
CA GLY A 90 8.74 7.04 11.92
C GLY A 90 8.07 6.48 10.66
N HIS A 91 8.36 7.05 9.50
CA HIS A 91 7.82 6.61 8.21
C HIS A 91 8.14 5.12 7.91
N LEU A 92 9.36 4.65 8.21
CA LEU A 92 9.73 3.25 7.99
C LEU A 92 9.02 2.28 8.94
N LEU A 93 8.68 2.70 10.16
CA LEU A 93 8.01 1.85 11.16
C LEU A 93 6.50 1.71 10.94
N GLU A 94 5.94 2.48 10.01
CA GLU A 94 4.51 2.45 9.72
C GLU A 94 4.06 1.24 8.90
N CYS A 95 2.73 1.13 8.74
CA CYS A 95 2.06 0.10 7.96
C CYS A 95 2.31 -1.35 8.44
N GLY A 96 2.65 -1.53 9.71
CA GLY A 96 2.71 -2.85 10.36
C GLY A 96 3.97 -3.63 9.97
N CYS A 97 3.82 -4.87 9.49
CA CYS A 97 4.95 -5.74 9.17
C CYS A 97 5.56 -5.49 7.77
N GLN A 98 5.21 -4.39 7.09
CA GLN A 98 5.65 -4.15 5.71
C GLN A 98 7.17 -4.05 5.57
N LEU A 99 7.82 -3.36 6.51
CA LEU A 99 9.28 -3.24 6.56
C LEU A 99 9.98 -4.60 6.75
N THR A 100 9.31 -5.55 7.41
CA THR A 100 9.83 -6.88 7.79
C THR A 100 9.31 -8.01 6.90
N GLY A 101 8.81 -7.69 5.69
CA GLY A 101 8.44 -8.67 4.67
C GLY A 101 6.93 -8.89 4.47
N GLY A 102 6.09 -8.19 5.23
CA GLY A 102 4.64 -8.15 4.99
C GLY A 102 4.33 -7.55 3.62
N TYR A 103 3.50 -8.25 2.83
CA TYR A 103 3.20 -7.86 1.44
C TYR A 103 4.44 -7.80 0.52
N PHE A 104 5.57 -8.41 0.89
CA PHE A 104 6.78 -8.46 0.05
C PHE A 104 6.84 -9.73 -0.80
N MET A 105 6.52 -10.88 -0.21
CA MET A 105 6.62 -12.19 -0.87
C MET A 105 5.82 -12.22 -2.17
N HIS A 106 6.48 -12.64 -3.25
CA HIS A 106 5.84 -12.98 -4.51
C HIS A 106 6.30 -14.38 -4.94
N PRO A 107 5.47 -15.42 -4.79
CA PRO A 107 5.80 -16.77 -5.25
C PRO A 107 6.16 -16.78 -6.74
N GLY A 108 7.25 -17.44 -7.10
CA GLY A 108 7.75 -17.49 -8.48
C GLY A 108 8.58 -16.27 -8.91
N ASP A 109 8.74 -15.25 -8.06
CA ASP A 109 9.68 -14.15 -8.28
C ASP A 109 11.06 -14.51 -7.71
N LYS A 110 12.08 -14.70 -8.53
CA LYS A 110 13.44 -15.06 -8.06
C LYS A 110 14.03 -14.09 -7.02
N TYR A 111 13.56 -12.84 -6.98
CA TYR A 111 14.06 -11.81 -6.07
C TYR A 111 13.17 -11.58 -4.84
N ARG A 112 11.93 -12.08 -4.88
CA ARG A 112 10.94 -11.88 -3.80
C ARG A 112 10.30 -13.20 -3.33
N ASP A 113 10.87 -14.33 -3.71
CA ASP A 113 10.43 -15.62 -3.21
C ASP A 113 10.82 -15.79 -1.73
N MET A 114 9.91 -16.35 -0.95
CA MET A 114 10.12 -16.60 0.48
C MET A 114 9.42 -17.89 0.89
N PRO A 115 10.02 -18.72 1.75
CA PRO A 115 9.32 -19.87 2.32
C PRO A 115 8.08 -19.43 3.09
N PHE A 116 6.95 -20.12 2.89
CA PHE A 116 5.69 -19.79 3.58
C PHE A 116 5.81 -19.83 5.11
N SER A 117 6.73 -20.64 5.66
CA SER A 117 7.03 -20.68 7.09
C SER A 117 7.49 -19.33 7.64
N GLN A 118 8.19 -18.50 6.84
CA GLN A 118 8.62 -17.17 7.26
C GLN A 118 7.46 -16.18 7.40
N LEU A 119 6.29 -16.44 6.81
CA LEU A 119 5.12 -15.57 6.92
C LEU A 119 4.29 -15.84 8.17
N LEU A 120 4.54 -16.95 8.88
CA LEU A 120 3.72 -17.37 10.02
C LEU A 120 3.93 -16.49 11.27
N ASP A 121 5.11 -15.88 11.39
CA ASP A 121 5.55 -15.09 12.54
C ASP A 121 6.32 -13.84 12.10
N LEU A 122 5.67 -13.00 11.28
CA LEU A 122 6.22 -11.69 10.92
C LEU A 122 6.30 -10.78 12.16
N SER A 123 7.49 -10.25 12.43
CA SER A 123 7.70 -9.29 13.52
C SER A 123 7.25 -7.89 13.10
N LEU A 124 6.57 -7.16 13.97
CA LEU A 124 6.51 -5.70 13.85
C LEU A 124 7.94 -5.14 13.88
N PRO A 125 8.27 -4.14 13.06
CA PRO A 125 9.58 -3.52 13.08
C PRO A 125 9.75 -2.66 14.34
N TYR A 126 11.01 -2.43 14.70
CA TYR A 126 11.39 -1.40 15.66
C TYR A 126 12.62 -0.62 15.17
N ALA A 127 12.86 0.55 15.75
CA ALA A 127 14.06 1.33 15.49
C ALA A 127 14.94 1.47 16.74
N GLU A 128 16.25 1.45 16.52
CA GLU A 128 17.27 1.92 17.47
C GLU A 128 17.71 3.30 16.99
N ILE A 129 17.39 4.34 17.78
CA ILE A 129 17.71 5.73 17.47
C ILE A 129 18.75 6.23 18.48
N CYS A 130 19.87 6.74 17.98
CA CYS A 130 20.96 7.28 18.78
C CYS A 130 20.84 8.79 18.96
N SER A 131 21.43 9.34 20.03
CA SER A 131 21.43 10.79 20.29
C SER A 131 22.03 11.63 19.16
N ASN A 132 22.92 11.05 18.35
CA ASN A 132 23.53 11.69 17.19
C ASN A 132 22.68 11.63 15.89
N GLY A 133 21.47 11.06 15.94
CA GLY A 133 20.61 10.91 14.76
C GLY A 133 20.75 9.58 14.02
N SER A 134 21.68 8.70 14.39
CA SER A 134 21.79 7.39 13.73
C SER A 134 20.51 6.57 13.94
N VAL A 135 19.97 6.01 12.86
CA VAL A 135 18.75 5.19 12.85
C VAL A 135 19.06 3.81 12.31
N LEU A 136 18.83 2.77 13.11
CA LEU A 136 18.77 1.40 12.64
C LEU A 136 17.35 0.87 12.75
N VAL A 137 16.80 0.35 11.67
CA VAL A 137 15.56 -0.41 11.72
C VAL A 137 15.87 -1.89 11.92
N ALA A 138 14.98 -2.57 12.63
CA ALA A 138 15.21 -3.93 13.07
C ALA A 138 13.91 -4.74 13.15
N LYS A 139 14.07 -6.06 13.09
CA LYS A 139 13.01 -7.05 13.39
C LYS A 139 13.46 -7.93 14.56
N ALA A 140 12.52 -8.55 15.25
CA ALA A 140 12.86 -9.46 16.34
C ALA A 140 13.76 -10.63 15.85
N GLU A 141 14.78 -10.95 16.64
CA GLU A 141 15.65 -12.09 16.35
C GLU A 141 14.85 -13.40 16.49
N GLY A 142 15.08 -14.34 15.56
CA GLY A 142 14.36 -15.62 15.52
C GLY A 142 12.92 -15.54 14.97
N SER A 143 12.36 -14.35 14.74
CA SER A 143 11.07 -14.20 14.06
C SER A 143 11.18 -14.54 12.58
N GLY A 144 10.04 -14.82 11.96
CA GLY A 144 9.89 -14.86 10.51
C GLY A 144 10.12 -13.50 9.83
N GLY A 145 9.83 -13.46 8.54
CA GLY A 145 9.97 -12.28 7.68
C GLY A 145 11.40 -12.01 7.22
N VAL A 146 11.53 -11.00 6.37
CA VAL A 146 12.79 -10.54 5.78
C VAL A 146 12.93 -9.04 5.99
N LEU A 147 14.13 -8.61 6.39
CA LEU A 147 14.49 -7.21 6.50
C LEU A 147 15.77 -6.99 5.69
N ASN A 148 15.63 -6.35 4.54
CA ASN A 148 16.73 -6.14 3.61
C ASN A 148 16.55 -4.81 2.84
N PHE A 149 17.47 -4.53 1.91
CA PHE A 149 17.39 -3.35 1.05
C PHE A 149 16.02 -3.22 0.36
N SER A 150 15.49 -4.30 -0.22
CA SER A 150 14.25 -4.28 -1.01
C SER A 150 13.03 -3.97 -0.15
N THR A 151 12.90 -4.56 1.05
CA THR A 151 11.78 -4.23 1.95
C THR A 151 11.87 -2.80 2.46
N CYS A 152 13.07 -2.32 2.79
CA CYS A 152 13.29 -0.93 3.18
C CYS A 152 13.00 0.05 2.03
N ALA A 153 13.43 -0.23 0.81
CA ALA A 153 13.20 0.60 -0.37
C ALA A 153 11.71 0.67 -0.74
N GLN A 154 11.00 -0.46 -0.67
CA GLN A 154 9.55 -0.48 -0.89
C GLN A 154 8.79 0.31 0.17
N GLN A 155 9.21 0.23 1.43
CA GLN A 155 8.60 1.00 2.51
C GLN A 155 8.89 2.50 2.36
N LEU A 156 10.14 2.88 2.07
CA LEU A 156 10.58 4.28 1.90
C LEU A 156 9.76 5.05 0.86
N LEU A 157 9.29 4.38 -0.18
CA LEU A 157 8.55 5.01 -1.27
C LEU A 157 7.04 4.81 -1.16
N TYR A 158 6.56 4.08 -0.17
CA TYR A 158 5.12 3.86 0.01
C TYR A 158 4.42 5.16 0.42
N GLU A 159 3.36 5.56 -0.29
CA GLU A 159 2.59 6.80 -0.02
C GLU A 159 3.39 8.12 -0.04
N VAL A 160 4.60 8.08 -0.61
CA VAL A 160 5.45 9.25 -0.83
C VAL A 160 5.09 9.92 -2.16
N GLY A 161 4.68 11.19 -2.07
CA GLY A 161 4.45 12.05 -3.21
C GLY A 161 5.77 12.54 -3.83
N ASP A 162 6.19 13.75 -3.47
CA ASP A 162 7.49 14.27 -3.89
C ASP A 162 8.56 13.83 -2.88
N PRO A 163 9.48 12.92 -3.21
CA PRO A 163 10.53 12.50 -2.28
C PRO A 163 11.54 13.62 -1.99
N SER A 164 11.60 14.70 -2.77
CA SER A 164 12.45 15.86 -2.45
C SER A 164 11.81 16.85 -1.48
N ALA A 165 10.51 16.72 -1.26
CA ALA A 165 9.70 17.61 -0.44
C ALA A 165 8.55 16.83 0.23
N TYR A 166 8.88 15.74 0.92
CA TYR A 166 7.91 14.92 1.61
C TYR A 166 7.43 15.64 2.88
N VAL A 167 6.17 16.10 2.84
CA VAL A 167 5.60 16.96 3.88
C VAL A 167 5.15 16.14 5.09
N THR A 168 5.84 16.30 6.21
CA THR A 168 5.42 15.79 7.53
C THR A 168 5.05 16.95 8.46
N PRO A 169 4.39 16.71 9.61
CA PRO A 169 3.90 17.79 10.45
C PRO A 169 4.97 18.69 11.06
N ASP A 170 6.22 18.27 11.21
CA ASP A 170 7.23 19.09 11.91
C ASP A 170 8.41 19.46 11.01
N VAL A 171 8.62 18.74 9.90
CA VAL A 171 9.70 19.01 8.94
C VAL A 171 9.31 18.54 7.54
N ILE A 172 9.66 19.30 6.49
CA ILE A 172 9.61 18.79 5.12
C ILE A 172 10.91 18.05 4.84
N ILE A 173 10.83 16.82 4.36
CA ILE A 173 11.97 15.89 4.27
C ILE A 173 12.36 15.67 2.80
N ASP A 174 13.65 15.70 2.52
CA ASP A 174 14.24 15.18 1.29
C ASP A 174 14.75 13.76 1.54
N LEU A 175 14.09 12.79 0.92
CA LEU A 175 14.35 11.35 0.98
C LEU A 175 15.22 10.87 -0.20
N ARG A 176 15.58 11.73 -1.16
CA ARG A 176 16.24 11.30 -2.41
C ARG A 176 17.60 10.65 -2.19
N ASP A 177 18.30 11.03 -1.13
CA ASP A 177 19.64 10.53 -0.81
C ASP A 177 19.62 9.48 0.32
N VAL A 178 18.43 9.01 0.72
CA VAL A 178 18.30 7.93 1.71
C VAL A 178 18.88 6.63 1.17
N SER A 179 19.69 5.96 1.97
CA SER A 179 20.31 4.68 1.65
C SER A 179 20.20 3.69 2.81
N PHE A 180 20.29 2.40 2.47
CA PHE A 180 20.13 1.29 3.40
C PHE A 180 21.36 0.40 3.38
N SER A 181 21.93 0.16 4.56
CA SER A 181 23.12 -0.70 4.74
C SER A 181 22.80 -1.84 5.70
N PRO A 182 22.64 -3.09 5.22
CA PRO A 182 22.41 -4.24 6.09
C PRO A 182 23.57 -4.40 7.09
N GLN A 183 23.23 -4.55 8.37
CA GLN A 183 24.20 -4.83 9.44
C GLN A 183 24.12 -6.29 9.89
N SER A 184 22.93 -6.90 9.78
CA SER A 184 22.68 -8.32 10.01
C SER A 184 21.39 -8.73 9.29
N SER A 185 20.98 -10.00 9.40
CA SER A 185 19.68 -10.48 8.92
C SER A 185 18.47 -9.82 9.60
N CYS A 186 18.69 -9.11 10.72
CA CYS A 186 17.63 -8.50 11.53
C CYS A 186 17.81 -7.00 11.73
N LYS A 187 18.84 -6.37 11.15
CA LYS A 187 19.12 -4.94 11.32
C LYS A 187 19.63 -4.29 10.04
N VAL A 188 19.09 -3.12 9.73
CA VAL A 188 19.50 -2.28 8.59
C VAL A 188 19.73 -0.86 9.09
N LEU A 189 20.91 -0.31 8.80
CA LEU A 189 21.22 1.09 9.04
C LEU A 189 20.57 1.95 7.95
N CYS A 190 19.90 3.03 8.36
CA CYS A 190 19.19 3.96 7.50
C CYS A 190 19.83 5.35 7.64
N VAL A 191 20.28 5.95 6.54
CA VAL A 191 20.94 7.27 6.54
C VAL A 191 20.53 8.09 5.33
N GLY A 192 20.65 9.42 5.40
CA GLY A 192 20.56 10.31 4.24
C GLY A 192 19.25 11.09 4.12
N ALA A 193 18.34 10.99 5.10
CA ALA A 193 17.21 11.91 5.19
C ALA A 193 17.70 13.26 5.73
N LYS A 194 17.27 14.33 5.08
CA LYS A 194 17.67 15.71 5.41
C LYS A 194 16.47 16.65 5.27
N PRO A 195 16.45 17.82 5.91
CA PRO A 195 15.40 18.80 5.71
C PRO A 195 15.44 19.33 4.27
N ALA A 196 14.27 19.42 3.65
CA ALA A 196 14.12 20.09 2.36
C ALA A 196 14.21 21.62 2.60
N ALA A 197 15.32 22.23 2.16
CA ALA A 197 15.55 23.69 2.15
C ALA A 197 15.09 24.49 3.41
N GLY A 198 15.13 23.87 4.60
CA GLY A 198 14.80 24.52 5.88
C GLY A 198 13.31 24.79 6.16
N LEU A 199 12.39 24.11 5.47
CA LEU A 199 10.95 24.43 5.56
C LEU A 199 10.23 23.56 6.62
N VAL A 200 9.74 24.21 7.67
CA VAL A 200 8.65 23.69 8.52
C VAL A 200 7.32 24.07 7.84
N PRO A 201 6.34 23.17 7.71
CA PRO A 201 5.08 23.55 7.05
C PRO A 201 4.28 24.59 7.85
N ASP A 202 3.89 25.69 7.21
CA ASP A 202 3.01 26.70 7.82
C ASP A 202 1.58 26.20 8.05
N LYS A 203 1.18 25.19 7.28
CA LYS A 203 -0.16 24.60 7.33
C LYS A 203 -0.08 23.10 7.56
N LEU A 204 -1.03 22.59 8.33
CA LEU A 204 -1.22 21.18 8.62
C LEU A 204 -2.43 20.64 7.86
N LEU A 205 -2.37 19.36 7.49
CA LEU A 205 -3.47 18.67 6.83
C LEU A 205 -4.58 18.37 7.84
N GLN A 206 -5.77 18.89 7.57
CA GLN A 206 -7.00 18.51 8.25
C GLN A 206 -7.83 17.64 7.33
N LEU A 207 -8.37 16.55 7.87
CA LEU A 207 -9.29 15.66 7.17
C LEU A 207 -10.68 15.82 7.78
N ILE A 208 -11.66 16.24 6.98
CA ILE A 208 -13.04 16.47 7.42
C ILE A 208 -13.93 15.41 6.78
N PRO A 209 -14.70 14.63 7.57
CA PRO A 209 -15.65 13.68 7.02
C PRO A 209 -16.80 14.44 6.32
N LYS A 210 -17.08 14.06 5.08
CA LYS A 210 -18.15 14.64 4.26
C LYS A 210 -18.95 13.55 3.57
N ASP A 211 -20.26 13.71 3.54
CA ASP A 211 -21.16 12.79 2.84
C ASP A 211 -20.85 12.78 1.33
N CYS A 212 -20.74 11.58 0.73
CA CYS A 212 -20.44 11.38 -0.69
C CYS A 212 -21.49 10.49 -1.38
N GLY A 213 -22.72 10.50 -0.86
CA GLY A 213 -23.83 9.72 -1.38
C GLY A 213 -23.80 8.25 -0.94
N TRP A 214 -24.19 7.37 -1.85
CA TRP A 214 -24.46 5.96 -1.62
C TRP A 214 -23.81 5.10 -2.69
N LYS A 215 -23.08 4.08 -2.26
CA LYS A 215 -22.72 2.98 -3.16
C LYS A 215 -23.86 1.99 -3.26
N GLY A 216 -24.13 1.54 -4.47
CA GLY A 216 -24.92 0.35 -4.77
C GLY A 216 -24.06 -0.59 -5.61
N TRP A 217 -24.12 -1.88 -5.32
CA TRP A 217 -23.38 -2.87 -6.09
C TRP A 217 -24.15 -4.15 -6.28
N GLY A 218 -23.75 -4.89 -7.31
CA GLY A 218 -24.27 -6.20 -7.65
C GLY A 218 -23.21 -7.07 -8.28
N GLU A 219 -23.30 -8.36 -8.00
CA GLU A 219 -22.43 -9.39 -8.55
C GLU A 219 -23.21 -10.61 -8.97
N VAL A 220 -22.83 -11.25 -10.08
CA VAL A 220 -23.40 -12.52 -10.54
C VAL A 220 -22.32 -13.40 -11.16
N SER A 221 -22.35 -14.70 -10.87
CA SER A 221 -21.39 -15.67 -11.42
C SER A 221 -21.92 -16.36 -12.67
N TYR A 222 -21.01 -16.66 -13.60
CA TYR A 222 -21.25 -17.55 -14.75
C TYR A 222 -20.09 -18.53 -14.88
N GLY A 223 -20.40 -19.82 -15.02
CA GLY A 223 -19.42 -20.89 -15.20
C GLY A 223 -19.57 -21.61 -16.54
N GLY A 224 -18.46 -22.11 -17.08
CA GLY A 224 -18.41 -22.92 -18.29
C GLY A 224 -18.46 -22.12 -19.59
N HIS A 225 -18.85 -22.80 -20.67
CA HIS A 225 -18.81 -22.27 -22.03
C HIS A 225 -19.44 -20.87 -22.15
N GLU A 226 -18.69 -19.96 -22.77
CA GLU A 226 -19.13 -18.60 -23.09
C GLU A 226 -19.64 -17.79 -21.89
N CYS A 227 -19.09 -18.04 -20.70
CA CYS A 227 -19.40 -17.32 -19.46
C CYS A 227 -19.22 -15.79 -19.59
N VAL A 228 -18.20 -15.34 -20.33
CA VAL A 228 -17.95 -13.90 -20.58
C VAL A 228 -19.03 -13.28 -21.46
N LYS A 229 -19.50 -13.99 -22.51
CA LYS A 229 -20.63 -13.50 -23.35
C LYS A 229 -21.92 -13.40 -22.53
N ARG A 230 -22.14 -14.33 -21.61
CA ARG A 230 -23.27 -14.26 -20.67
C ARG A 230 -23.14 -13.08 -19.70
N ALA A 231 -21.96 -12.82 -19.15
CA ALA A 231 -21.73 -11.60 -18.36
C ALA A 231 -21.99 -10.32 -19.19
N LYS A 232 -21.58 -10.29 -20.47
CA LYS A 232 -21.88 -9.17 -21.36
C LYS A 232 -23.38 -8.94 -21.53
N ALA A 233 -24.14 -10.00 -21.75
CA ALA A 233 -25.60 -9.91 -21.85
C ALA A 233 -26.23 -9.45 -20.52
N ALA A 234 -25.74 -9.94 -19.38
CA ALA A 234 -26.23 -9.52 -18.07
C ALA A 234 -25.95 -8.04 -17.77
N GLU A 235 -24.75 -7.56 -18.07
CA GLU A 235 -24.41 -6.14 -17.95
C GLU A 235 -25.36 -5.29 -18.82
N PHE A 236 -25.55 -5.68 -20.08
CA PHE A 236 -26.43 -4.98 -21.00
C PHE A 236 -27.85 -4.85 -20.41
N LEU A 237 -28.43 -5.95 -19.94
CA LEU A 237 -29.78 -5.95 -19.35
C LEU A 237 -29.89 -5.01 -18.15
N VAL A 238 -28.97 -5.10 -17.19
CA VAL A 238 -29.00 -4.25 -15.98
C VAL A 238 -28.83 -2.78 -16.35
N ARG A 239 -27.91 -2.45 -17.27
CA ARG A 239 -27.72 -1.08 -17.76
C ARG A 239 -28.97 -0.55 -18.44
N SER A 240 -29.67 -1.37 -19.23
CA SER A 240 -30.91 -0.99 -19.92
C SER A 240 -32.06 -0.74 -18.93
N TRP A 241 -32.30 -1.67 -18.00
CA TRP A 241 -33.35 -1.51 -16.99
C TRP A 241 -33.12 -0.28 -16.10
N LEU A 242 -31.86 -0.02 -15.74
CA LEU A 242 -31.52 1.16 -14.96
C LEU A 242 -31.70 2.46 -15.73
N GLU A 243 -31.34 2.50 -17.01
CA GLU A 243 -31.50 3.70 -17.83
C GLU A 243 -32.97 4.06 -18.07
N GLU A 244 -33.85 3.05 -18.19
CA GLU A 244 -35.29 3.22 -18.32
C GLU A 244 -35.91 3.90 -17.09
N ILE A 245 -35.48 3.49 -15.90
CA ILE A 245 -36.03 3.99 -14.63
C ILE A 245 -35.34 5.28 -14.20
N LEU A 246 -34.03 5.39 -14.43
CA LEU A 246 -33.17 6.49 -14.01
C LEU A 246 -32.30 6.95 -15.20
N PRO A 247 -32.81 7.84 -16.07
CA PRO A 247 -32.03 8.35 -17.20
C PRO A 247 -30.70 9.01 -16.77
N GLY A 248 -29.61 8.67 -17.46
CA GLY A 248 -28.25 9.15 -17.23
C GLY A 248 -27.46 8.38 -16.16
N ILE A 249 -28.06 7.41 -15.48
CA ILE A 249 -27.44 6.68 -14.36
C ILE A 249 -26.23 5.86 -14.79
N ASN A 250 -26.19 5.39 -16.04
CA ASN A 250 -25.09 4.59 -16.57
C ASN A 250 -23.72 5.29 -16.50
N SER A 251 -23.71 6.63 -16.56
CA SER A 251 -22.49 7.43 -16.41
C SER A 251 -21.80 7.24 -15.04
N ARG A 252 -22.57 6.81 -14.04
CA ARG A 252 -22.16 6.61 -12.64
C ARG A 252 -21.85 5.16 -12.28
N ILE A 253 -22.00 4.23 -13.23
CA ILE A 253 -21.84 2.78 -13.00
C ILE A 253 -20.57 2.28 -13.68
N PHE A 254 -19.71 1.63 -12.89
CA PHE A 254 -18.57 0.86 -13.37
C PHE A 254 -18.93 -0.62 -13.39
N SER A 255 -18.44 -1.32 -14.40
CA SER A 255 -18.55 -2.78 -14.50
C SER A 255 -17.20 -3.40 -14.88
N TYR A 256 -16.96 -4.58 -14.34
CA TYR A 256 -15.78 -5.39 -14.62
C TYR A 256 -16.05 -6.85 -14.29
N ILE A 257 -15.21 -7.74 -14.81
CA ILE A 257 -15.34 -9.18 -14.62
C ILE A 257 -14.18 -9.68 -13.75
N ILE A 258 -14.51 -10.18 -12.57
CA ILE A 258 -13.56 -10.90 -11.70
C ILE A 258 -13.19 -12.21 -12.40
N GLY A 259 -11.88 -12.44 -12.54
CA GLY A 259 -11.30 -13.54 -13.32
C GLY A 259 -10.87 -13.15 -14.73
N VAL A 260 -11.22 -11.94 -15.21
CA VAL A 260 -10.84 -11.45 -16.55
C VAL A 260 -10.10 -10.13 -16.47
N ASP A 261 -10.74 -9.07 -15.96
CA ASP A 261 -10.22 -7.69 -16.04
C ASP A 261 -10.51 -6.82 -14.81
N SER A 262 -10.89 -7.41 -13.67
CA SER A 262 -11.23 -6.67 -12.44
C SER A 262 -10.10 -5.78 -11.89
N LEU A 263 -8.85 -6.16 -12.13
CA LEU A 263 -7.66 -5.38 -11.75
C LEU A 263 -7.07 -4.59 -12.93
N LYS A 264 -7.64 -4.76 -14.12
CA LYS A 264 -7.18 -4.17 -15.40
C LYS A 264 -5.71 -4.46 -15.77
N ALA A 265 -5.06 -5.42 -15.09
CA ALA A 265 -3.66 -5.81 -15.26
C ALA A 265 -3.39 -6.57 -16.57
N ILE A 266 -3.51 -5.88 -17.71
CA ILE A 266 -3.22 -6.39 -19.05
C ILE A 266 -2.13 -5.50 -19.67
N SER A 267 -1.13 -6.11 -20.34
CA SER A 267 -0.08 -5.36 -21.01
C SER A 267 -0.67 -4.54 -22.16
N THR A 268 -0.27 -3.27 -22.27
CA THR A 268 -0.57 -2.44 -23.42
C THR A 268 0.06 -3.06 -24.68
N GLY A 269 -0.75 -3.25 -25.72
CA GLY A 269 -0.31 -3.83 -27.01
C GLY A 269 -0.49 -5.34 -27.18
N GLU A 270 -1.09 -6.04 -26.21
CA GLU A 270 -1.77 -7.30 -26.56
C GLU A 270 -3.12 -6.96 -27.20
N ASP A 271 -3.32 -7.39 -28.45
CA ASP A 271 -4.60 -7.21 -29.14
C ASP A 271 -5.74 -7.77 -28.27
N THR A 272 -6.90 -7.12 -28.27
CA THR A 272 -8.13 -7.66 -27.64
C THR A 272 -8.57 -9.01 -28.22
N SER A 273 -7.90 -9.52 -29.25
CA SER A 273 -7.98 -10.91 -29.69
C SER A 273 -7.26 -11.91 -28.77
N SER A 274 -6.31 -11.50 -27.91
CA SER A 274 -5.70 -12.38 -26.89
C SER A 274 -6.63 -12.64 -25.69
N LEU A 275 -7.64 -11.79 -25.48
CA LEU A 275 -8.80 -12.14 -24.63
C LEU A 275 -9.56 -13.35 -25.20
N LYS A 276 -9.49 -13.60 -26.51
CA LYS A 276 -10.04 -14.83 -27.13
C LYS A 276 -9.11 -16.03 -26.98
N SER A 277 -7.80 -15.87 -26.78
CA SER A 277 -6.91 -17.01 -26.48
C SER A 277 -6.94 -17.43 -25.00
N ARG A 278 -7.66 -16.69 -24.13
CA ARG A 278 -8.06 -17.17 -22.80
C ARG A 278 -9.37 -17.96 -22.86
N GLU A 279 -9.43 -18.96 -23.75
CA GLU A 279 -10.53 -19.93 -23.83
C GLU A 279 -10.67 -20.81 -22.57
N ASP A 280 -9.80 -20.65 -21.57
CA ASP A 280 -9.76 -21.40 -20.30
C ASP A 280 -10.48 -20.73 -19.11
N HIS A 281 -11.38 -19.77 -19.33
CA HIS A 281 -12.17 -19.22 -18.23
C HIS A 281 -13.23 -20.23 -17.76
N GLN A 282 -12.90 -20.99 -16.71
CA GLN A 282 -13.81 -21.99 -16.11
C GLN A 282 -15.01 -21.33 -15.43
N ASP A 283 -14.79 -20.23 -14.71
CA ASP A 283 -15.82 -19.41 -14.11
C ASP A 283 -15.40 -17.94 -13.97
N ILE A 284 -16.38 -17.05 -13.96
CA ILE A 284 -16.19 -15.61 -13.84
C ILE A 284 -17.30 -15.01 -12.98
N ARG A 285 -17.07 -13.77 -12.52
CA ARG A 285 -18.10 -13.01 -11.81
C ARG A 285 -18.19 -11.59 -12.36
N LEU A 286 -19.34 -11.25 -12.95
CA LEU A 286 -19.65 -9.88 -13.30
C LEU A 286 -19.87 -9.09 -12.02
N ARG A 287 -19.20 -7.94 -11.88
CA ARG A 287 -19.37 -6.97 -10.82
C ARG A 287 -19.78 -5.63 -11.43
N MET A 288 -20.82 -5.02 -10.88
CA MET A 288 -21.24 -3.66 -11.23
C MET A 288 -21.31 -2.82 -9.95
N ASP A 289 -20.67 -1.66 -9.94
CA ASP A 289 -20.60 -0.72 -8.82
C ASP A 289 -21.04 0.67 -9.28
N GLY A 290 -22.03 1.24 -8.58
CA GLY A 290 -22.50 2.60 -8.76
C GLY A 290 -22.16 3.48 -7.55
N LEU A 291 -21.73 4.71 -7.80
CA LEU A 291 -21.66 5.78 -6.80
C LEU A 291 -22.75 6.81 -7.10
N LEU A 292 -23.76 6.87 -6.22
CA LEU A 292 -25.05 7.50 -6.47
C LEU A 292 -25.32 8.57 -5.41
N GLU A 293 -26.08 9.61 -5.74
CA GLU A 293 -26.36 10.69 -4.79
C GLU A 293 -27.39 10.28 -3.72
N LEU A 294 -28.44 9.59 -4.16
CA LEU A 294 -29.60 9.24 -3.34
C LEU A 294 -29.59 7.77 -2.95
N LYS A 295 -30.06 7.48 -1.74
CA LYS A 295 -30.18 6.11 -1.21
C LYS A 295 -31.13 5.28 -2.08
N GLU A 296 -32.21 5.92 -2.53
CA GLU A 296 -33.28 5.34 -3.31
C GLU A 296 -32.74 4.81 -4.64
N HIS A 297 -31.81 5.54 -5.28
CA HIS A 297 -31.16 5.08 -6.51
C HIS A 297 -30.26 3.86 -6.26
N ALA A 298 -29.55 3.80 -5.13
CA ALA A 298 -28.75 2.63 -4.76
C ALA A 298 -29.63 1.40 -4.47
N VAL A 299 -30.77 1.59 -3.81
CA VAL A 299 -31.75 0.53 -3.62
C VAL A 299 -32.31 0.07 -4.96
N GLN A 300 -32.67 1.00 -5.86
CA GLN A 300 -33.16 0.64 -7.19
C GLN A 300 -32.11 -0.12 -7.99
N PHE A 301 -30.85 0.31 -7.97
CA PHE A 301 -29.73 -0.40 -8.56
C PHE A 301 -29.67 -1.87 -8.11
N THR A 302 -29.74 -2.11 -6.80
CA THR A 302 -29.70 -3.48 -6.26
C THR A 302 -30.90 -4.33 -6.68
N ARG A 303 -32.08 -3.70 -6.85
CA ARG A 303 -33.30 -4.39 -7.32
C ARG A 303 -33.18 -4.81 -8.77
N GLU A 304 -32.79 -3.90 -9.67
CA GLU A 304 -32.59 -4.22 -11.09
C GLU A 304 -31.51 -5.28 -11.29
N PHE A 305 -30.43 -5.20 -10.51
CA PHE A 305 -29.41 -6.24 -10.57
C PHE A 305 -29.95 -7.61 -10.11
N THR A 306 -30.77 -7.64 -9.04
CA THR A 306 -31.36 -8.89 -8.52
C THR A 306 -32.32 -9.54 -9.51
N ALA A 307 -32.96 -8.76 -10.39
CA ALA A 307 -33.86 -9.27 -11.43
C ALA A 307 -33.17 -10.25 -12.40
N LEU A 308 -31.83 -10.24 -12.48
CA LEU A 308 -31.07 -11.22 -13.25
C LEU A 308 -31.33 -12.67 -12.83
N TYR A 309 -31.79 -12.95 -11.61
CA TYR A 309 -32.10 -14.32 -11.17
C TYR A 309 -33.09 -15.03 -12.08
N THR A 310 -34.09 -14.31 -12.58
CA THR A 310 -35.18 -14.88 -13.40
C THR A 310 -35.18 -14.33 -14.82
N ASN A 311 -34.56 -13.17 -15.04
CA ASN A 311 -34.62 -12.45 -16.32
C ASN A 311 -33.25 -12.35 -17.01
N GLY A 312 -32.19 -12.86 -16.36
CA GLY A 312 -30.83 -12.82 -16.88
C GLY A 312 -30.47 -14.01 -17.79
N PRO A 313 -29.26 -14.00 -18.36
CA PRO A 313 -28.72 -15.10 -19.16
C PRO A 313 -28.68 -16.43 -18.41
N ALA A 314 -28.78 -17.54 -19.16
CA ALA A 314 -28.84 -18.88 -18.61
C ALA A 314 -27.62 -19.23 -17.73
N GLY A 315 -27.89 -19.93 -16.61
CA GLY A 315 -26.85 -20.41 -15.70
C GLY A 315 -26.16 -19.31 -14.89
N GLY A 316 -26.79 -18.13 -14.75
CA GLY A 316 -26.38 -17.11 -13.78
C GLY A 316 -26.73 -17.53 -12.35
N GLY A 317 -25.82 -17.33 -11.41
CA GLY A 317 -26.04 -17.75 -10.03
C GLY A 317 -25.23 -16.97 -9.00
N GLY A 318 -25.58 -17.15 -7.73
CA GLY A 318 -24.87 -16.54 -6.60
C GLY A 318 -24.93 -15.02 -6.61
N ILE A 319 -26.10 -14.43 -6.90
CA ILE A 319 -26.24 -12.98 -6.91
C ILE A 319 -25.98 -12.44 -5.50
N SER A 320 -25.06 -11.48 -5.41
CA SER A 320 -24.77 -10.73 -4.19
C SER A 320 -24.93 -9.25 -4.48
N VAL A 321 -25.77 -8.57 -3.70
CA VAL A 321 -26.02 -7.14 -3.84
C VAL A 321 -25.82 -6.45 -2.50
N GLY A 322 -25.55 -5.16 -2.54
CA GLY A 322 -25.58 -4.36 -1.33
C GLY A 322 -25.54 -2.88 -1.62
N GLN A 323 -25.76 -2.13 -0.55
CA GLN A 323 -25.67 -0.68 -0.57
C GLN A 323 -25.04 -0.18 0.72
N LYS A 324 -24.40 0.98 0.65
CA LYS A 324 -23.77 1.61 1.80
C LYS A 324 -23.70 3.12 1.60
N LYS A 325 -23.93 3.89 2.66
CA LYS A 325 -23.62 5.33 2.68
C LYS A 325 -22.09 5.51 2.64
N GLU A 326 -21.60 6.34 1.74
CA GLU A 326 -20.16 6.63 1.65
C GLU A 326 -19.83 8.00 2.24
N ILE A 327 -18.73 8.03 2.99
CA ILE A 327 -18.16 9.22 3.61
C ILE A 327 -16.75 9.38 3.06
N ILE A 328 -16.45 10.55 2.52
CA ILE A 328 -15.09 10.90 2.10
C ILE A 328 -14.40 11.73 3.17
N LEU A 329 -13.08 11.73 3.14
CA LEU A 329 -12.27 12.65 3.91
C LEU A 329 -11.86 13.80 3.00
N GLU A 330 -12.55 14.93 3.12
CA GLU A 330 -12.19 16.17 2.44
C GLU A 330 -10.91 16.71 3.05
N LYS A 331 -9.94 17.03 2.19
CA LYS A 331 -8.64 17.57 2.60
C LYS A 331 -8.76 19.08 2.71
N GLN A 332 -8.37 19.62 3.87
CA GLN A 332 -8.22 21.06 4.10
C GLN A 332 -6.87 21.34 4.74
N LEU A 333 -6.40 22.57 4.61
CA LEU A 333 -5.15 23.01 5.22
C LEU A 333 -5.47 24.06 6.29
N VAL A 334 -4.99 23.85 7.51
CA VAL A 334 -5.19 24.75 8.64
C VAL A 334 -3.84 25.33 9.06
N CYS A 335 -3.78 26.64 9.37
CA CYS A 335 -2.57 27.26 9.88
C CYS A 335 -2.09 26.56 11.16
N ARG A 336 -0.80 26.27 11.24
CA ARG A 336 -0.18 25.57 12.38
C ARG A 336 -0.51 26.22 13.72
N GLU A 337 -0.53 27.56 13.76
CA GLU A 337 -0.83 28.36 14.96
C GLU A 337 -2.22 28.11 15.56
N HIS A 338 -3.17 27.59 14.78
CA HIS A 338 -4.50 27.24 15.26
C HIS A 338 -4.58 25.83 15.85
N VAL A 339 -3.50 25.05 15.80
CA VAL A 339 -3.47 23.66 16.27
C VAL A 339 -2.58 23.54 17.48
N SER A 340 -3.19 23.30 18.64
CA SER A 340 -2.47 22.99 19.87
C SER A 340 -2.44 21.48 20.12
N TRP A 341 -1.31 20.98 20.58
CA TRP A 341 -1.10 19.55 20.81
C TRP A 341 -0.62 19.32 22.24
N ARG A 342 -1.08 18.25 22.87
CA ARG A 342 -0.62 17.79 24.17
C ARG A 342 -0.33 16.31 24.10
N VAL A 343 0.83 15.90 24.58
CA VAL A 343 1.20 14.50 24.72
C VAL A 343 1.55 14.26 26.17
N ALA A 344 1.00 13.17 26.72
CA ALA A 344 1.31 12.71 28.05
C ALA A 344 2.03 11.36 27.94
N VAL A 345 3.23 11.28 28.49
CA VAL A 345 3.99 10.02 28.56
C VAL A 345 3.72 9.40 29.92
N LYS A 346 3.15 8.19 29.92
CA LYS A 346 3.01 7.39 31.14
C LYS A 346 4.06 6.30 31.15
N ARG A 347 5.04 6.43 32.04
CA ARG A 347 6.05 5.37 32.24
C ARG A 347 5.42 4.21 33.00
N SER A 348 5.22 3.09 32.33
CA SER A 348 4.82 1.85 32.98
C SER A 348 6.06 1.21 33.60
N VAL A 349 6.07 1.04 34.92
CA VAL A 349 7.09 0.24 35.59
C VAL A 349 6.85 -1.21 35.18
N VAL A 350 7.78 -1.79 34.41
CA VAL A 350 7.75 -3.22 34.11
C VAL A 350 7.79 -3.96 35.45
N THR A 351 6.66 -4.52 35.84
CA THR A 351 6.60 -5.35 37.05
C THR A 351 7.50 -6.54 36.77
N LYS A 352 8.63 -6.66 37.49
CA LYS A 352 9.37 -7.92 37.50
C LYS A 352 8.35 -8.98 37.90
N SER A 353 8.03 -9.88 36.98
CA SER A 353 7.21 -11.05 37.28
C SER A 353 8.01 -11.94 38.22
N ASN A 354 7.99 -11.60 39.50
CA ASN A 354 8.31 -12.51 40.59
C ASN A 354 7.03 -13.29 40.86
N ASN A 355 6.74 -14.29 40.02
CA ASN A 355 5.94 -15.49 40.31
C ASN A 355 5.54 -16.19 39.00
N LEU A 356 6.51 -16.86 38.37
CA LEU A 356 6.21 -18.12 37.70
C LEU A 356 6.99 -19.18 38.47
N ARG A 357 6.28 -19.83 39.39
CA ARG A 357 6.72 -21.07 40.03
C ARG A 357 7.11 -22.04 38.91
N ASN A 358 8.25 -22.69 39.10
CA ASN A 358 8.65 -23.87 38.34
C ASN A 358 7.51 -24.90 38.40
N SER A 359 6.67 -24.94 37.38
CA SER A 359 5.93 -26.14 37.00
C SER A 359 6.62 -26.68 35.75
N SER A 360 7.47 -27.66 35.99
CA SER A 360 8.05 -28.55 34.99
C SER A 360 6.91 -29.35 34.34
N GLU A 361 6.17 -28.75 33.42
CA GLU A 361 5.35 -29.50 32.47
C GLU A 361 6.15 -29.63 31.18
N GLU A 362 6.47 -30.89 30.86
CA GLU A 362 7.05 -31.29 29.59
C GLU A 362 6.16 -30.81 28.44
N LEU A 363 6.48 -29.64 27.90
CA LEU A 363 6.14 -29.30 26.53
C LEU A 363 6.94 -30.25 25.64
N THR A 364 6.29 -31.38 25.31
CA THR A 364 6.70 -32.30 24.26
C THR A 364 7.17 -31.48 23.06
N LYS A 365 8.48 -31.55 22.78
CA LYS A 365 9.10 -31.03 21.58
C LYS A 365 8.28 -31.56 20.40
N ARG A 366 7.48 -30.69 19.77
CA ARG A 366 6.99 -31.00 18.43
C ARG A 366 8.25 -31.21 17.58
N PRO A 367 8.34 -32.31 16.82
CA PRO A 367 9.48 -32.52 15.95
C PRO A 367 9.44 -31.38 14.93
N VAL A 368 10.34 -30.42 15.10
CA VAL A 368 10.78 -29.59 13.99
C VAL A 368 11.34 -30.61 13.02
N LEU A 369 10.64 -30.82 11.90
CA LEU A 369 11.20 -31.52 10.76
C LEU A 369 12.48 -30.76 10.44
N GLN A 370 13.59 -31.35 10.84
CA GLN A 370 14.92 -30.90 10.56
C GLN A 370 15.18 -31.30 9.10
N GLU A 371 14.45 -30.66 8.20
CA GLU A 371 14.96 -30.50 6.85
C GLU A 371 16.28 -29.76 7.00
N SER A 372 17.30 -30.29 6.35
CA SER A 372 18.62 -29.71 6.32
C SER A 372 18.47 -28.21 6.06
N LEU A 373 18.81 -27.41 7.07
CA LEU A 373 19.24 -26.04 6.88
C LEU A 373 20.57 -26.11 6.13
N ASP A 374 20.50 -26.56 4.88
CA ASP A 374 21.48 -26.18 3.89
C ASP A 374 21.43 -24.67 3.92
N HIS A 375 22.54 -24.10 4.34
CA HIS A 375 22.79 -22.68 4.30
C HIS A 375 22.48 -22.20 2.89
N ILE A 376 21.24 -21.77 2.64
CA ILE A 376 20.94 -20.77 1.64
C ILE A 376 21.48 -19.46 2.27
N LEU A 377 22.82 -19.39 2.31
CA LEU A 377 23.48 -18.22 1.77
C LEU A 377 22.65 -17.88 0.54
N PHE A 378 21.94 -16.75 0.53
CA PHE A 378 21.61 -16.15 -0.74
C PHE A 378 22.96 -16.07 -1.45
N SER A 379 23.19 -17.01 -2.36
CA SER A 379 24.33 -16.95 -3.23
C SER A 379 24.28 -15.55 -3.81
N GLU A 380 25.41 -14.88 -3.87
CA GLU A 380 25.65 -13.86 -4.90
C GLU A 380 25.43 -14.54 -6.26
N GLY A 381 24.17 -14.79 -6.59
CA GLY A 381 23.73 -15.65 -7.67
C GLY A 381 23.46 -14.75 -8.84
N ASP A 382 24.45 -14.63 -9.72
CA ASP A 382 24.33 -14.21 -11.11
C ASP A 382 23.25 -13.13 -11.36
N THR A 383 23.39 -11.97 -10.73
CA THR A 383 22.53 -10.82 -10.98
C THR A 383 23.13 -9.99 -12.11
N SER A 384 22.94 -10.46 -13.35
CA SER A 384 23.25 -9.64 -14.52
C SER A 384 22.21 -8.54 -14.71
N PRO A 385 22.58 -7.38 -15.29
CA PRO A 385 21.60 -6.42 -15.81
C PRO A 385 20.57 -7.10 -16.71
N ALA A 386 19.35 -6.56 -16.75
CA ALA A 386 18.32 -7.06 -17.64
C ALA A 386 18.78 -7.00 -19.12
N PRO A 387 18.39 -7.95 -19.99
CA PRO A 387 18.85 -7.96 -21.37
C PRO A 387 18.45 -6.68 -22.13
N SER A 388 19.32 -6.18 -22.99
CA SER A 388 19.04 -5.05 -23.87
C SER A 388 18.36 -5.49 -25.18
N GLY A 389 17.55 -4.60 -25.76
CA GLY A 389 16.92 -4.81 -27.07
C GLY A 389 15.86 -5.92 -27.15
N LYS A 390 15.57 -6.60 -26.04
CA LYS A 390 14.50 -7.62 -25.95
C LYS A 390 13.28 -7.04 -25.25
N LYS A 391 12.10 -7.41 -25.74
CA LYS A 391 10.82 -7.13 -25.08
C LYS A 391 10.66 -8.07 -23.89
N ILE A 392 10.67 -7.52 -22.68
CA ILE A 392 10.60 -8.26 -21.42
C ILE A 392 9.56 -7.59 -20.49
N PRO A 393 8.85 -8.35 -19.64
CA PRO A 393 7.98 -7.74 -18.64
C PRO A 393 8.80 -6.93 -17.63
N LEU A 394 8.29 -5.78 -17.22
CA LEU A 394 8.95 -4.93 -16.23
C LEU A 394 9.16 -5.66 -14.89
N TYR A 395 8.32 -6.64 -14.59
CA TYR A 395 8.45 -7.62 -13.51
C TYR A 395 9.85 -8.27 -13.42
N ASP A 396 10.44 -8.64 -14.56
CA ASP A 396 11.75 -9.29 -14.60
C ASP A 396 12.91 -8.31 -14.34
N VAL A 397 12.64 -7.00 -14.43
CA VAL A 397 13.62 -5.92 -14.31
C VAL A 397 13.58 -5.27 -12.93
N ALA A 398 12.39 -5.11 -12.37
CA ALA A 398 12.16 -4.35 -11.15
C ALA A 398 11.02 -4.95 -10.32
N HIS A 399 11.00 -4.58 -9.04
CA HIS A 399 9.80 -4.71 -8.23
C HIS A 399 9.20 -3.34 -7.90
N SER A 400 7.95 -3.34 -7.47
CA SER A 400 7.16 -2.14 -7.21
C SER A 400 6.34 -2.31 -5.95
N ARG A 401 6.12 -1.20 -5.26
CA ARG A 401 5.03 -1.06 -4.28
C ARG A 401 4.21 0.17 -4.64
N VAL A 402 2.91 0.07 -4.40
CA VAL A 402 1.94 1.12 -4.68
C VAL A 402 1.30 1.63 -3.40
N GLY A 403 1.17 2.94 -3.29
CA GLY A 403 0.43 3.64 -2.23
C GLY A 403 -0.66 4.56 -2.79
N ASP A 404 -1.62 4.92 -1.94
CA ASP A 404 -2.73 5.80 -2.29
C ASP A 404 -2.79 7.03 -1.39
N LYS A 405 -2.98 8.21 -1.97
CA LYS A 405 -3.16 9.46 -1.22
C LYS A 405 -4.39 10.22 -1.66
N GLY A 406 -5.55 9.63 -1.40
CA GLY A 406 -6.84 10.17 -1.86
C GLY A 406 -7.11 9.70 -3.28
N ASN A 407 -7.36 10.61 -4.22
CA ASN A 407 -7.54 10.26 -5.63
C ASN A 407 -6.21 10.05 -6.40
N ASP A 408 -5.10 10.17 -5.69
CA ASP A 408 -3.76 10.10 -6.26
C ASP A 408 -3.12 8.75 -5.94
N LEU A 409 -2.34 8.27 -6.89
CA LEU A 409 -1.55 7.06 -6.81
C LEU A 409 -0.07 7.42 -6.73
N ASN A 410 0.70 6.65 -5.99
CA ASN A 410 2.14 6.61 -6.19
C ASN A 410 2.63 5.16 -6.31
N PHE A 411 3.65 4.93 -7.13
CA PHE A 411 4.29 3.64 -7.23
C PHE A 411 5.80 3.77 -7.36
N SER A 412 6.52 2.83 -6.76
CA SER A 412 7.97 2.73 -6.89
C SER A 412 8.35 1.81 -8.06
N LEU A 413 9.50 2.07 -8.68
CA LEU A 413 10.20 1.11 -9.54
C LEU A 413 11.61 0.97 -9.02
N ILE A 414 11.86 -0.14 -8.35
CA ILE A 414 13.14 -0.47 -7.72
C ILE A 414 13.74 -1.62 -8.55
N PRO A 415 14.78 -1.35 -9.35
CA PRO A 415 15.37 -2.37 -10.20
C PRO A 415 16.01 -3.46 -9.35
N HIS A 416 15.90 -4.71 -9.80
CA HIS A 416 16.58 -5.83 -9.16
C HIS A 416 18.11 -5.71 -9.30
N PHE A 417 18.56 -5.08 -10.39
CA PHE A 417 19.97 -4.71 -10.59
C PHE A 417 20.14 -3.19 -10.68
N PRO A 418 20.89 -2.54 -9.77
CA PRO A 418 20.88 -1.08 -9.67
C PRO A 418 21.41 -0.32 -10.89
N SER A 419 22.14 -0.94 -11.82
CA SER A 419 22.57 -0.25 -13.06
C SER A 419 21.43 -0.07 -14.07
N ASP A 420 20.33 -0.79 -13.94
CA ASP A 420 19.20 -0.70 -14.87
C ASP A 420 18.39 0.59 -14.68
N ILE A 421 18.65 1.37 -13.62
CA ILE A 421 17.94 2.62 -13.37
C ILE A 421 18.09 3.64 -14.51
N GLU A 422 19.28 3.77 -15.09
CA GLU A 422 19.51 4.71 -16.20
C GLU A 422 18.77 4.29 -17.47
N ARG A 423 18.60 2.98 -17.66
CA ARG A 423 17.87 2.40 -18.79
C ARG A 423 16.36 2.55 -18.59
N LEU A 424 15.88 2.34 -17.36
CA LEU A 424 14.49 2.56 -16.98
C LEU A 424 14.08 4.03 -17.12
N LYS A 425 14.95 4.99 -16.77
CA LYS A 425 14.70 6.43 -16.94
C LYS A 425 14.39 6.84 -18.38
N LEU A 426 14.96 6.12 -19.36
CA LEU A 426 14.72 6.37 -20.78
C LEU A 426 13.38 5.81 -21.27
N VAL A 427 12.87 4.77 -20.62
CA VAL A 427 11.64 4.06 -21.02
C VAL A 427 10.41 4.59 -20.26
N ILE A 428 10.54 4.77 -18.95
CA ILE A 428 9.43 5.15 -18.06
C ILE A 428 9.23 6.67 -18.16
N THR A 429 8.48 7.09 -19.16
CA THR A 429 8.11 8.49 -19.39
C THR A 429 6.72 8.82 -18.85
N PRO A 430 6.39 10.10 -18.60
CA PRO A 430 5.03 10.48 -18.20
C PRO A 430 3.95 9.96 -19.16
N GLN A 431 4.24 9.92 -20.46
CA GLN A 431 3.32 9.42 -21.48
C GLN A 431 3.14 7.90 -21.37
N TRP A 432 4.24 7.15 -21.24
CA TRP A 432 4.20 5.71 -21.02
C TRP A 432 3.36 5.35 -19.77
N VAL A 433 3.53 6.10 -18.68
CA VAL A 433 2.76 5.88 -17.45
C VAL A 433 1.27 6.14 -17.69
N LYS A 434 0.89 7.22 -18.39
CA LYS A 434 -0.50 7.50 -18.72
C LYS A 434 -1.14 6.36 -19.52
N GLU A 435 -0.41 5.84 -20.50
CA GLU A 435 -0.86 4.70 -21.32
C GLU A 435 -1.07 3.46 -20.45
N ALA A 436 -0.10 3.11 -19.60
CA ALA A 436 -0.17 1.95 -18.72
C ALA A 436 -1.35 2.01 -17.73
N VAL A 437 -1.68 3.19 -17.20
CA VAL A 437 -2.76 3.34 -16.19
C VAL A 437 -4.13 3.68 -16.80
N SER A 438 -4.19 4.01 -18.10
CA SER A 438 -5.43 4.46 -18.76
C SER A 438 -6.60 3.48 -18.56
N ALA A 439 -6.31 2.17 -18.63
CA ALA A 439 -7.29 1.11 -18.48
C ALA A 439 -8.03 1.12 -17.14
N LEU A 440 -7.48 1.75 -16.10
CA LEU A 440 -8.14 1.92 -14.80
C LEU A 440 -9.42 2.76 -14.87
N LEU A 441 -9.56 3.60 -15.90
CA LEU A 441 -10.71 4.46 -16.11
C LEU A 441 -11.77 3.85 -17.05
N ASN A 442 -11.55 2.61 -17.49
CA ASN A 442 -12.53 1.89 -18.29
C ASN A 442 -13.78 1.59 -17.45
N LYS A 443 -14.91 2.24 -17.78
CA LYS A 443 -16.18 2.08 -17.06
C LYS A 443 -16.87 0.73 -17.29
N SER A 444 -16.44 -0.02 -18.30
CA SER A 444 -16.99 -1.33 -18.66
C SER A 444 -15.89 -2.22 -19.21
N SER A 445 -16.08 -3.54 -19.12
CA SER A 445 -15.28 -4.54 -19.83
C SER A 445 -15.59 -4.59 -21.33
N PHE A 446 -16.68 -3.96 -21.78
CA PHE A 446 -17.20 -4.08 -23.15
C PHE A 446 -17.28 -2.73 -23.87
N LEU A 447 -16.26 -1.88 -23.70
CA LEU A 447 -16.23 -0.54 -24.28
C LEU A 447 -16.25 -0.56 -25.82
N GLU A 448 -16.92 0.43 -26.39
CA GLU A 448 -16.85 0.76 -27.81
C GLU A 448 -15.64 1.67 -28.11
N SER A 449 -15.18 1.68 -29.36
CA SER A 449 -13.99 2.44 -29.78
C SER A 449 -14.09 3.94 -29.47
N ASN A 450 -15.28 4.53 -29.54
CA ASN A 450 -15.49 5.95 -29.22
C ASN A 450 -15.21 6.26 -27.73
N ALA A 451 -15.60 5.36 -26.82
CA ALA A 451 -15.38 5.55 -25.39
C ALA A 451 -13.89 5.46 -25.00
N ILE A 452 -13.10 4.70 -25.75
CA ILE A 452 -11.64 4.60 -25.58
C ILE A 452 -10.99 5.95 -25.93
N ASN A 453 -11.37 6.55 -27.06
CA ASN A 453 -10.83 7.84 -27.50
C ASN A 453 -11.20 8.97 -26.52
N GLU A 454 -12.44 9.00 -26.04
CA GLU A 454 -12.88 9.98 -25.03
C GLU A 454 -12.11 9.84 -23.72
N ARG A 455 -11.89 8.60 -23.27
CA ARG A 455 -11.07 8.31 -22.09
C ARG A 455 -9.64 8.82 -22.27
N ASP A 456 -8.99 8.51 -23.39
CA ASP A 456 -7.59 8.92 -23.62
C ASP A 456 -7.43 10.42 -23.67
N LYS A 457 -8.38 11.10 -24.31
CA LYS A 457 -8.45 12.55 -24.27
C LYS A 457 -8.56 13.05 -22.82
N TRP A 458 -9.46 12.48 -22.03
CA TRP A 458 -9.63 12.86 -20.63
C TRP A 458 -8.36 12.61 -19.80
N VAL A 459 -7.70 11.47 -19.97
CA VAL A 459 -6.43 11.13 -19.29
C VAL A 459 -5.35 12.15 -19.63
N ASN A 460 -5.24 12.51 -20.91
CA ASN A 460 -4.23 13.47 -21.34
C ASN A 460 -4.46 14.85 -20.72
N GLU A 461 -5.72 15.27 -20.57
CA GLU A 461 -6.12 16.57 -20.01
C GLU A 461 -6.06 16.62 -18.47
N HIS A 462 -6.45 15.55 -17.77
CA HIS A 462 -6.74 15.60 -16.32
C HIS A 462 -5.77 14.78 -15.44
N VAL A 463 -5.06 13.81 -16.02
CA VAL A 463 -4.08 13.00 -15.29
C VAL A 463 -2.70 13.63 -15.41
N LYS A 464 -2.11 13.95 -14.26
CA LYS A 464 -0.74 14.47 -14.16
C LYS A 464 0.18 13.39 -13.65
N VAL A 465 1.26 13.14 -14.38
CA VAL A 465 2.32 12.20 -13.97
C VAL A 465 3.57 13.00 -13.60
N GLN A 466 4.16 12.67 -12.46
CA GLN A 466 5.44 13.20 -11.99
C GLN A 466 6.35 12.02 -11.66
N ILE A 467 7.60 12.06 -12.15
CA ILE A 467 8.57 10.98 -11.96
C ILE A 467 9.75 11.57 -11.22
N TYR A 468 10.11 10.96 -10.12
CA TYR A 468 11.17 11.41 -9.24
C TYR A 468 12.24 10.33 -9.11
N GLU A 469 13.50 10.74 -9.23
CA GLU A 469 14.63 9.86 -8.95
C GLU A 469 14.97 9.89 -7.46
N VAL A 470 15.15 8.71 -6.87
CA VAL A 470 15.60 8.52 -5.49
C VAL A 470 16.97 7.88 -5.56
N ARG A 471 17.99 8.75 -5.64
CA ARG A 471 19.40 8.41 -5.91
C ARG A 471 19.98 7.42 -4.90
N GLY A 472 19.67 7.58 -3.61
CA GLY A 472 20.25 6.78 -2.55
C GLY A 472 19.87 5.29 -2.60
N ILE A 473 18.74 4.96 -3.24
CA ILE A 473 18.31 3.57 -3.52
C ILE A 473 18.20 3.25 -5.01
N LYS A 474 18.67 4.13 -5.90
CA LYS A 474 18.68 3.95 -7.36
C LYS A 474 17.33 3.50 -7.92
N SER A 475 16.26 4.22 -7.58
CA SER A 475 14.89 3.89 -7.96
C SER A 475 14.11 5.08 -8.50
N LEU A 476 12.95 4.81 -9.08
CA LEU A 476 11.97 5.83 -9.46
C LEU A 476 10.79 5.81 -8.50
N ASN A 477 10.32 6.98 -8.10
CA ASN A 477 9.00 7.18 -7.49
C ASN A 477 8.11 7.92 -8.49
N VAL A 478 7.01 7.28 -8.90
CA VAL A 478 6.08 7.83 -9.89
C VAL A 478 4.79 8.20 -9.17
N VAL A 479 4.36 9.45 -9.31
CA VAL A 479 3.11 9.97 -8.78
C VAL A 479 2.15 10.24 -9.92
N VAL A 480 0.96 9.65 -9.84
CA VAL A 480 -0.12 9.81 -10.81
C VAL A 480 -1.31 10.44 -10.11
N ARG A 481 -1.62 11.69 -10.48
CA ARG A 481 -2.72 12.45 -9.90
C ARG A 481 -4.04 12.12 -10.58
N ASN A 482 -5.12 12.10 -9.81
CA ASN A 482 -6.50 11.93 -10.29
C ASN A 482 -6.82 10.62 -11.03
N ILE A 483 -6.30 9.48 -10.56
CA ILE A 483 -6.43 8.19 -11.27
C ILE A 483 -7.20 7.10 -10.50
N LEU A 484 -7.55 7.33 -9.22
CA LEU A 484 -8.12 6.30 -8.35
C LEU A 484 -9.64 6.35 -8.21
N ASP A 485 -10.35 6.96 -9.17
CA ASP A 485 -11.81 7.05 -9.17
C ASP A 485 -12.36 7.68 -7.87
N GLY A 486 -11.76 8.78 -7.44
CA GLY A 486 -12.07 9.49 -6.20
C GLY A 486 -11.40 8.94 -4.94
N GLY A 487 -10.57 7.89 -5.06
CA GLY A 487 -9.84 7.28 -3.94
C GLY A 487 -10.67 6.29 -3.13
N VAL A 488 -10.07 5.69 -2.10
CA VAL A 488 -10.60 4.51 -1.37
C VAL A 488 -12.11 4.55 -1.06
N ASN A 489 -12.62 5.68 -0.58
CA ASN A 489 -14.02 5.80 -0.18
C ASN A 489 -14.98 5.93 -1.40
N CYS A 490 -14.54 6.54 -2.49
CA CYS A 490 -15.34 6.75 -3.70
C CYS A 490 -15.19 5.63 -4.73
N SER A 491 -14.00 5.03 -4.80
CA SER A 491 -13.60 4.16 -5.90
C SER A 491 -14.60 3.03 -6.10
N ARG A 492 -15.06 2.88 -7.34
CA ARG A 492 -15.98 1.81 -7.76
C ARG A 492 -15.24 0.54 -8.17
N ARG A 493 -13.91 0.51 -8.07
CA ARG A 493 -13.09 -0.67 -8.34
C ARG A 493 -13.12 -1.65 -7.16
N ILE A 494 -12.80 -2.91 -7.45
CA ILE A 494 -12.63 -3.93 -6.40
C ILE A 494 -11.42 -3.61 -5.52
N ASP A 495 -10.29 -3.24 -6.14
CA ASP A 495 -9.14 -2.69 -5.44
C ASP A 495 -9.28 -1.18 -5.32
N ARG A 496 -9.89 -0.77 -4.21
CA ARG A 496 -10.13 0.64 -3.87
C ARG A 496 -8.85 1.36 -3.45
N HIS A 497 -7.87 0.64 -2.90
CA HIS A 497 -6.57 1.17 -2.52
C HIS A 497 -5.62 1.25 -3.71
N GLY A 498 -5.84 0.44 -4.76
CA GLY A 498 -4.93 0.39 -5.89
C GLY A 498 -3.63 -0.37 -5.59
N LYS A 499 -3.58 -1.18 -4.52
CA LYS A 499 -2.40 -1.97 -4.16
C LYS A 499 -1.97 -2.92 -5.28
N THR A 500 -2.92 -3.52 -6.00
CA THR A 500 -2.65 -4.43 -7.12
C THR A 500 -2.23 -3.70 -8.39
N ILE A 501 -2.24 -2.36 -8.41
CA ILE A 501 -1.76 -1.58 -9.55
C ILE A 501 -0.24 -1.78 -9.73
N SER A 502 0.49 -2.28 -8.71
CA SER A 502 1.87 -2.73 -8.90
C SER A 502 1.96 -3.70 -10.06
N ASP A 503 1.05 -4.67 -10.12
CA ASP A 503 1.09 -5.72 -11.13
C ASP A 503 0.56 -5.23 -12.48
N LEU A 504 -0.33 -4.24 -12.50
CA LEU A 504 -0.68 -3.52 -13.73
C LEU A 504 0.56 -2.90 -14.38
N ILE A 505 1.43 -2.29 -13.57
CA ILE A 505 2.66 -1.65 -14.05
C ILE A 505 3.72 -2.70 -14.38
N LEU A 506 3.93 -3.68 -13.50
CA LEU A 506 4.98 -4.70 -13.65
C LEU A 506 4.69 -5.67 -14.81
N CYS A 507 3.43 -5.91 -15.18
CA CYS A 507 3.10 -6.77 -16.31
C CYS A 507 3.33 -6.10 -17.68
N GLN A 508 3.57 -4.77 -17.71
CA GLN A 508 3.86 -4.07 -18.96
C GLN A 508 5.18 -4.54 -19.56
N GLN A 509 5.17 -4.71 -20.87
CA GLN A 509 6.35 -5.10 -21.62
C GLN A 509 7.20 -3.88 -21.97
N VAL A 510 8.50 -3.93 -21.66
CA VAL A 510 9.48 -2.88 -21.93
C VAL A 510 10.64 -3.40 -22.77
N VAL A 511 11.26 -2.50 -23.55
CA VAL A 511 12.52 -2.76 -24.26
C VAL A 511 13.57 -1.83 -23.69
N LEU A 512 14.54 -2.39 -22.98
CA LEU A 512 15.60 -1.60 -22.37
C LEU A 512 16.71 -1.29 -23.40
N PRO A 513 17.23 -0.05 -23.45
CA PRO A 513 18.36 0.31 -24.29
C PRO A 513 19.65 -0.47 -23.90
N PRO A 514 20.68 -0.49 -24.76
CA PRO A 514 21.98 -1.10 -24.45
C PRO A 514 22.67 -0.49 -23.24
#